data_AF-A0A7J6TAA4-F1
#
_entry.id   AF-A0A7J6TAA4-F1
#
_cell.length_a   1.000
_cell.length_b   1.000
_cell.length_c   1.000
_cell.angle_alpha   90.00
_cell.angle_beta   90.00
_cell.angle_gamma   90.00
#
_symmetry.space_group_name_H-M   'P 1'
#
loop_
_entity.id
_entity.type
_entity.pdbx_description
1 polymer ?
#
loop_
_entity_poly.entity_id
_entity_poly.type
_entity_poly.pdbx_seq_one_letter_code
_entity_poly.pdbx_strand_id
1 'polypeptide(L)'
;QIDAAINPGNSGGPAVDNNGRCIGVAFQALRGEGTENISYIIPTEIVKHFLEDFQKHGKYTGFGDAGFVAQPLESAYIRKALGMPANLTGVRIRRIDATAPAAEILKVGDVVTSVGEYEIANDGTVPFRQ
;
A
#
# COMPACT_ATOMS: atom_id res chain seq x y z
N GLN A 1 10.58 -8.58 0.68
CA GLN A 1 11.86 -8.62 1.42
C GLN A 1 12.58 -9.89 1.04
N ILE A 2 13.90 -9.85 0.92
CA ILE A 2 14.75 -11.00 0.61
C ILE A 2 15.92 -11.07 1.59
N ASP A 3 16.44 -12.28 1.82
CA ASP A 3 17.58 -12.57 2.70
C ASP A 3 18.90 -12.68 1.90
N ALA A 4 18.96 -12.02 0.75
CA ALA A 4 20.17 -11.93 -0.07
C ALA A 4 20.78 -10.54 0.08
N ALA A 5 22.09 -10.45 0.23
CA ALA A 5 22.78 -9.17 0.33
C ALA A 5 22.69 -8.38 -0.99
N ILE A 6 21.96 -7.26 -0.97
CA ILE A 6 22.04 -6.22 -2.00
C ILE A 6 23.14 -5.23 -1.60
N ASN A 7 24.14 -5.09 -2.47
CA ASN A 7 25.31 -4.23 -2.31
C ASN A 7 25.33 -3.17 -3.42
N PRO A 8 25.99 -2.01 -3.24
CA PRO A 8 26.22 -1.08 -4.33
C PRO A 8 26.78 -1.80 -5.56
N GLY A 9 26.12 -1.65 -6.70
CA GLY A 9 26.49 -2.32 -7.95
C GLY A 9 25.57 -3.46 -8.41
N ASN A 10 24.76 -4.08 -7.53
CA ASN A 10 23.71 -5.01 -7.97
C ASN A 10 22.31 -4.40 -8.00
N SER A 11 22.11 -3.21 -7.41
CA SER A 11 20.86 -2.46 -7.54
C SER A 11 20.59 -2.10 -9.01
N GLY A 12 19.34 -2.28 -9.44
CA GLY A 12 18.93 -2.15 -10.84
C GLY A 12 19.00 -3.46 -11.63
N GLY A 13 19.70 -4.48 -11.13
CA GLY A 13 19.69 -5.83 -11.70
C GLY A 13 18.40 -6.60 -11.41
N PRO A 14 18.10 -7.66 -12.17
CA PRO A 14 16.93 -8.49 -11.93
C PRO A 14 17.10 -9.38 -10.70
N ALA A 15 16.05 -9.50 -9.90
CA ALA A 15 15.88 -10.61 -8.96
C ALA A 15 15.18 -11.74 -9.70
N VAL A 16 15.70 -12.97 -9.64
CA VAL A 16 15.19 -14.12 -10.39
C VAL A 16 14.79 -15.27 -9.47
N ASP A 17 13.75 -16.02 -9.87
CA ASP A 17 13.38 -17.28 -9.20
C ASP A 17 14.19 -18.48 -9.72
N ASN A 18 13.95 -19.66 -9.14
CA ASN A 18 14.66 -20.90 -9.50
C ASN A 18 14.44 -21.35 -10.95
N ASN A 19 13.44 -20.80 -11.64
CA ASN A 19 13.16 -21.08 -13.05
C ASN A 19 13.77 -20.00 -13.97
N GLY A 20 14.55 -19.07 -13.42
CA GLY A 20 15.14 -17.96 -14.16
C GLY A 20 14.15 -16.84 -14.50
N ARG A 21 12.95 -16.83 -13.90
CA ARG A 21 11.96 -15.77 -14.15
C ARG A 21 12.28 -14.56 -13.28
N CYS A 22 12.26 -13.38 -13.89
CA CYS A 22 12.39 -12.13 -13.15
C CYS A 22 11.17 -11.93 -12.23
N ILE A 23 11.42 -11.77 -10.94
CA ILE A 23 10.41 -11.51 -9.89
C ILE A 23 10.48 -10.07 -9.35
N GLY A 24 11.42 -9.26 -9.85
CA GLY A 24 11.53 -7.86 -9.51
C GLY A 24 12.88 -7.26 -9.84
N VAL A 25 13.08 -6.02 -9.42
CA VAL A 25 14.35 -5.28 -9.56
C VAL A 25 14.99 -5.13 -8.19
N ALA A 26 16.27 -5.50 -8.08
CA ALA A 26 17.05 -5.33 -6.87
C ALA A 26 17.13 -3.84 -6.48
N PHE A 27 16.71 -3.52 -5.25
CA PHE A 27 16.70 -2.15 -4.74
C PHE A 27 17.52 -2.03 -3.47
N GLN A 28 18.50 -1.14 -3.50
CA GLN A 28 19.29 -0.82 -2.32
C GLN A 28 18.48 0.10 -1.40
N ALA A 29 18.05 -0.43 -0.25
CA ALA A 29 17.48 0.39 0.80
C ALA A 29 18.56 1.21 1.52
N LEU A 30 18.19 2.40 2.02
CA LEU A 30 19.00 3.17 2.96
C LEU A 30 19.15 2.35 4.25
N ARG A 31 20.36 1.85 4.52
CA ARG A 31 20.66 1.09 5.75
C ARG A 31 20.84 2.08 6.90
N GLY A 32 20.08 1.90 7.98
CA GLY A 32 20.41 2.50 9.28
C GLY A 32 21.49 1.67 9.98
N GLU A 33 22.24 2.27 10.91
CA GLU A 33 23.16 1.53 11.78
C GLU A 33 22.38 0.42 12.52
N GLY A 34 22.63 -0.85 12.16
CA GLY A 34 22.03 -2.02 12.83
C GLY A 34 21.18 -2.96 11.96
N THR A 35 20.90 -2.65 10.69
CA THR A 35 20.19 -3.58 9.78
C THR A 35 21.15 -4.28 8.82
N GLU A 36 21.72 -5.40 9.26
CA GLU A 36 22.47 -6.30 8.38
C GLU A 36 21.52 -7.25 7.64
N ASN A 37 21.82 -7.59 6.39
CA ASN A 37 21.13 -8.59 5.56
C ASN A 37 19.64 -8.38 5.19
N ILE A 38 19.05 -7.23 5.48
CA ILE A 38 17.70 -6.91 4.96
C ILE A 38 17.81 -6.22 3.59
N SER A 39 17.24 -6.85 2.57
CA SER A 39 17.21 -6.32 1.21
C SER A 39 15.79 -6.33 0.62
N TYR A 40 15.54 -5.40 -0.29
CA TYR A 40 14.24 -5.19 -0.91
C TYR A 40 14.33 -5.35 -2.42
N ILE A 41 13.23 -5.80 -3.01
CA ILE A 41 13.06 -5.83 -4.46
C ILE A 41 11.82 -5.00 -4.78
N ILE A 42 11.86 -4.31 -5.91
CA ILE A 42 10.67 -3.72 -6.52
C ILE A 42 9.95 -4.87 -7.26
N PRO A 43 8.77 -5.33 -6.81
CA PRO A 43 8.10 -6.48 -7.41
C PRO A 43 7.67 -6.23 -8.86
N THR A 44 7.49 -7.30 -9.63
CA THR A 44 7.05 -7.21 -11.04
C THR A 44 5.76 -6.44 -11.25
N GLU A 45 4.84 -6.47 -10.29
CA GLU A 45 3.56 -5.78 -10.33
C GLU A 45 3.76 -4.25 -10.35
N ILE A 46 4.73 -3.74 -9.59
CA ILE A 46 5.12 -2.33 -9.58
C ILE A 46 5.80 -1.94 -10.89
N VAL A 47 6.67 -2.82 -11.42
CA VAL A 47 7.34 -2.61 -12.71
C VAL A 47 6.33 -2.58 -13.86
N LYS A 48 5.36 -3.50 -13.86
CA LYS A 48 4.27 -3.54 -14.85
C LYS A 48 3.43 -2.27 -14.81
N HIS A 49 3.02 -1.84 -13.61
CA HIS A 49 2.28 -0.58 -13.45
C HIS A 49 3.05 0.61 -14.05
N PHE A 50 4.35 0.73 -13.77
CA PHE A 50 5.19 1.80 -14.32
C PHE A 50 5.26 1.76 -15.87
N LEU A 51 5.46 0.57 -16.44
CA LEU A 51 5.55 0.41 -17.90
C LEU A 51 4.22 0.72 -18.59
N GLU A 52 3.11 0.24 -18.04
CA GLU A 52 1.75 0.48 -18.55
C GLU A 52 1.38 1.97 -18.48
N ASP A 53 1.68 2.62 -17.36
CA ASP A 53 1.50 4.07 -17.17
C ASP A 53 2.26 4.87 -18.24
N PHE A 54 3.55 4.59 -18.40
CA PHE A 54 4.38 5.28 -19.37
C PHE A 54 3.91 5.02 -20.82
N GLN A 55 3.54 3.78 -21.15
CA GLN A 55 3.05 3.43 -22.48
C GLN A 55 1.74 4.17 -22.81
N LYS A 56 0.85 4.30 -21.83
CA LYS A 56 -0.46 4.94 -22.01
C LYS A 56 -0.37 6.47 -22.10
N HIS A 57 0.53 7.08 -21.33
CA HIS A 57 0.56 8.53 -21.13
C HIS A 57 1.78 9.22 -21.76
N GLY A 58 2.76 8.47 -22.24
CA GLY A 58 4.03 8.98 -22.79
C GLY A 58 4.95 9.62 -21.74
N LYS A 59 4.59 9.51 -20.45
CA LYS A 59 5.31 10.02 -19.28
C LYS A 59 4.86 9.25 -18.04
N TYR A 60 5.68 9.29 -17.00
CA TYR A 60 5.31 8.77 -15.69
C TYR A 60 4.31 9.69 -14.99
N THR A 61 3.20 9.13 -14.50
CA THR A 61 2.14 9.86 -13.80
C THR A 61 2.01 9.50 -12.32
N GLY A 62 2.67 8.43 -11.85
CA GLY A 62 2.74 8.09 -10.43
C GLY A 62 1.76 7.00 -10.01
N PHE A 63 1.65 6.82 -8.69
CA PHE A 63 0.67 5.94 -8.05
C PHE A 63 -0.42 6.79 -7.40
N GLY A 64 -1.67 6.37 -7.52
CA GLY A 64 -2.80 7.03 -6.87
C GLY A 64 -2.74 6.90 -5.35
N ASP A 65 -3.16 7.95 -4.66
CA ASP A 65 -3.33 7.98 -3.21
C ASP A 65 -4.78 8.36 -2.87
N ALA A 66 -5.30 7.82 -1.76
CA ALA A 66 -6.68 8.08 -1.36
C ALA A 66 -6.89 9.51 -0.84
N GLY A 67 -5.82 10.21 -0.42
CA GLY A 67 -5.86 11.59 0.03
C GLY A 67 -6.49 11.79 1.41
N PHE A 68 -6.50 10.75 2.25
CA PHE A 68 -6.96 10.84 3.63
C PHE A 68 -6.18 9.91 4.55
N VAL A 69 -6.17 10.25 5.85
CA VAL A 69 -5.59 9.45 6.91
C VAL A 69 -6.71 8.79 7.70
N ALA A 70 -6.66 7.46 7.78
CA ALA A 70 -7.61 6.67 8.54
C ALA A 70 -7.09 6.28 9.93
N GLN A 71 -8.00 5.85 10.79
CA GLN A 71 -7.75 5.28 12.10
C GLN A 71 -8.41 3.90 12.18
N PRO A 72 -7.65 2.86 12.58
CA PRO A 72 -8.22 1.56 12.93
C PRO A 72 -9.31 1.65 14.00
N LEU A 73 -10.34 0.82 13.88
CA LEU A 73 -11.48 0.74 14.77
C LEU A 73 -11.53 -0.60 15.53
N GLU A 74 -10.42 -1.07 16.06
CA GLU A 74 -10.33 -2.36 16.77
C GLU A 74 -11.18 -2.40 18.06
N SER A 75 -11.30 -1.26 18.76
CA SER A 75 -12.09 -1.14 19.99
C SER A 75 -13.59 -1.21 19.73
N ALA A 76 -14.24 -2.25 20.27
CA ALA A 76 -15.69 -2.41 20.21
C ALA A 76 -16.45 -1.25 20.86
N TYR A 77 -15.90 -0.61 21.89
CA TYR A 77 -16.51 0.55 22.54
C TYR A 77 -16.52 1.77 21.63
N ILE A 78 -15.44 2.01 20.88
CA ILE A 78 -15.39 3.11 19.91
C ILE A 78 -16.41 2.87 18.79
N ARG A 79 -16.46 1.65 18.24
CA ARG A 79 -17.45 1.28 17.21
C ARG A 79 -18.89 1.48 17.71
N LYS A 80 -19.18 1.06 18.94
CA LYS A 80 -20.49 1.26 19.57
C LYS A 80 -20.82 2.76 19.76
N ALA A 81 -19.85 3.55 20.21
CA ALA A 81 -20.02 4.99 20.38
C ALA A 81 -20.26 5.72 19.04
N LEU A 82 -19.71 5.19 17.93
CA LEU A 82 -19.97 5.65 16.57
C LEU A 82 -21.29 5.13 15.98
N GLY A 83 -22.03 4.28 16.70
CA GLY A 83 -23.28 3.68 16.21
C GLY A 83 -23.09 2.63 15.11
N MET A 84 -21.90 2.04 14.98
CA MET A 84 -21.63 1.04 13.94
C MET A 84 -22.41 -0.26 14.21
N PRO A 85 -23.08 -0.83 13.19
CA PRO A 85 -23.64 -2.18 13.25
C PRO A 85 -22.56 -3.21 13.58
N ALA A 86 -22.93 -4.26 14.33
CA ALA A 86 -21.96 -5.27 14.80
C ALA A 86 -21.32 -6.07 13.65
N ASN A 87 -22.00 -6.18 12.51
CA ASN A 87 -21.53 -6.86 11.30
C ASN A 87 -20.70 -5.96 10.37
N LEU A 88 -20.54 -4.68 10.71
CA LEU A 88 -19.79 -3.73 9.88
C LEU A 88 -18.37 -3.56 10.41
N THR A 89 -17.40 -3.65 9.51
CA THR A 89 -15.99 -3.34 9.78
C THR A 89 -15.53 -2.15 8.94
N GLY A 90 -14.43 -1.53 9.35
CA GLY A 90 -13.81 -0.48 8.57
C GLY A 90 -12.85 0.38 9.36
N VAL A 91 -12.44 1.48 8.75
CA VAL A 91 -11.53 2.47 9.34
C VAL A 91 -12.16 3.85 9.33
N ARG A 92 -11.91 4.65 10.36
CA ARG A 92 -12.46 6.00 10.49
C ARG A 92 -11.53 7.04 9.87
N ILE A 93 -12.06 7.94 9.05
CA ILE A 93 -11.30 9.07 8.53
C ILE A 93 -11.01 10.08 9.65
N ARG A 94 -9.73 10.37 9.88
CA ARG A 94 -9.26 11.38 10.85
C ARG A 94 -8.91 12.72 10.21
N ARG A 95 -8.39 12.67 8.99
CA ARG A 95 -7.92 13.86 8.26
C ARG A 95 -8.07 13.59 6.78
N ILE A 96 -8.47 14.61 6.03
CA ILE A 96 -8.49 14.59 4.56
C ILE A 96 -7.53 15.67 4.10
N ASP A 97 -6.71 15.37 3.09
CA ASP A 97 -5.83 16.35 2.50
C ASP A 97 -6.65 17.34 1.66
N ALA A 98 -6.46 18.64 1.91
CA ALA A 98 -7.33 19.69 1.34
C ALA A 98 -7.26 19.78 -0.19
N THR A 99 -6.20 19.27 -0.81
CA THR A 99 -6.00 19.25 -2.26
C THR A 99 -6.45 17.94 -2.91
N ALA A 100 -6.89 16.96 -2.12
CA ALA A 100 -7.34 15.67 -2.64
C ALA A 100 -8.81 15.74 -3.07
N PRO A 101 -9.21 15.05 -4.16
CA PRO A 101 -10.61 14.95 -4.57
C PRO A 101 -11.54 14.43 -3.46
N ALA A 102 -11.00 13.61 -2.54
CA ALA A 102 -11.71 13.12 -1.37
C ALA A 102 -12.31 14.23 -0.49
N ALA A 103 -11.73 15.44 -0.45
CA ALA A 103 -12.21 16.55 0.35
C ALA A 103 -13.57 17.10 -0.10
N GLU A 104 -13.98 16.84 -1.34
CA GLU A 104 -15.27 17.27 -1.89
C GLU A 104 -16.41 16.29 -1.59
N ILE A 105 -16.07 15.06 -1.18
CA ILE A 105 -17.03 13.94 -1.08
C ILE A 105 -17.08 13.38 0.36
N LEU A 106 -15.91 13.13 0.95
CA LEU A 106 -15.76 12.50 2.25
C LEU A 106 -15.64 13.54 3.37
N LYS A 107 -15.92 13.11 4.60
CA LYS A 107 -15.82 13.95 5.79
C LYS A 107 -15.00 13.26 6.88
N VAL A 108 -14.34 14.09 7.71
CA VAL A 108 -13.71 13.62 8.94
C VAL A 108 -14.79 13.02 9.83
N GLY A 109 -14.59 11.78 10.27
CA GLY A 109 -15.58 11.01 11.02
C GLY A 109 -16.24 9.89 10.22
N ASP A 110 -16.24 9.95 8.89
CA ASP A 110 -16.77 8.87 8.06
C ASP A 110 -16.02 7.57 8.31
N VAL A 111 -16.72 6.45 8.16
CA VAL A 111 -16.14 5.10 8.26
C VAL A 111 -16.11 4.50 6.87
N VAL A 112 -14.91 4.20 6.38
CA VAL A 112 -14.70 3.53 5.10
C VAL A 112 -14.76 2.02 5.35
N THR A 113 -15.74 1.37 4.74
CA THR A 113 -16.07 -0.04 4.98
C THR A 113 -15.58 -0.97 3.88
N SER A 114 -15.33 -0.43 2.68
CA SER A 114 -14.86 -1.20 1.53
C SER A 114 -14.05 -0.32 0.55
N VAL A 115 -13.21 -0.98 -0.25
CA VAL A 115 -12.50 -0.39 -1.39
C VAL A 115 -12.62 -1.33 -2.60
N GLY A 116 -13.24 -0.84 -3.67
CA GLY A 116 -13.67 -1.71 -4.77
C GLY A 116 -14.64 -2.77 -4.25
N GLU A 117 -14.31 -4.04 -4.47
CA GLU A 117 -15.11 -5.19 -4.00
C GLU A 117 -14.64 -5.74 -2.65
N TYR A 118 -13.60 -5.17 -2.06
CA TYR A 118 -12.96 -5.68 -0.84
C TYR A 118 -13.47 -4.97 0.41
N GLU A 119 -14.02 -5.73 1.36
CA GLU A 119 -14.34 -5.23 2.69
C GLU A 119 -13.05 -4.92 3.47
N ILE A 120 -13.07 -3.82 4.23
CA ILE A 120 -11.95 -3.37 5.05
C ILE A 120 -12.16 -3.83 6.49
N ALA A 121 -11.18 -4.55 7.04
CA ALA A 121 -11.19 -4.97 8.43
C ALA A 121 -10.94 -3.79 9.37
N ASN A 122 -11.24 -3.97 10.66
CA ASN A 122 -11.10 -2.92 11.68
C ASN A 122 -9.65 -2.46 11.90
N ASP A 123 -8.66 -3.25 11.48
CA ASP A 123 -7.23 -2.90 11.50
C ASP A 123 -6.75 -2.22 10.20
N GLY A 124 -7.63 -2.05 9.21
CA GLY A 124 -7.33 -1.47 7.90
C GLY A 124 -6.81 -2.45 6.87
N THR A 125 -6.76 -3.76 7.18
CA THR A 125 -6.38 -4.78 6.21
C THR A 125 -7.51 -5.11 5.25
N VAL A 126 -7.14 -5.65 4.09
CA VAL A 126 -8.05 -6.17 3.06
C VAL A 126 -7.56 -7.56 2.62
N PRO A 127 -8.44 -8.43 2.10
CA PRO A 127 -8.02 -9.68 1.49
C PRO A 127 -7.02 -9.42 0.36
N PHE A 128 -5.81 -9.98 0.45
CA PHE A 128 -4.75 -9.73 -0.53
C PHE A 128 -4.78 -10.71 -1.71
N ARG A 129 -5.10 -11.99 -1.44
CA ARG A 129 -5.24 -13.05 -2.44
C ARG A 129 -6.34 -14.02 -2.00
N GLN A 130 -7.05 -14.58 -2.97
CA GLN A 130 -7.91 -15.75 -2.77
C GLN A 130 -7.07 -17.03 -2.79
#